data_AF-A0A1F8PVF0-F1
#
_entry.id   AF-A0A1F8PVF0-F1
#
_cell.length_a   1.000
_cell.length_b   1.000
_cell.length_c   1.000
_cell.angle_alpha   90.00
_cell.angle_beta   90.00
_cell.angle_gamma   90.00
#
_symmetry.space_group_name_H-M   'P 1'
#
loop_
_entity.id
_entity.type
_entity.pdbx_description
1 polymer ?
#
loop_
_entity_poly.entity_id
_entity_poly.type
_entity_poly.pdbx_seq_one_letter_code
_entity_poly.pdbx_strand_id
1 'polypeptide(L)'
;MIRKLVYILQVSLIVVGSIILALGAIFWMAAMMDSLFSYRSPLANNPPQPGEGSGVRSTRRVVFVLVDALREDTALNNQVMPFLAQLRQQGATATMHSRPPSYSQPGYSTLLVGAWPDLNDGPAANLEYEDIPTFTQDDLFSAAHRAGLKTAISGYNWFDKLVPQEAVDVSFYTAGEDRLADEQVVAAAIPWLQTDAYQLVLIHIDQVDYAGHHEGGPRDPRWDEAARRADDLIRQIAAALDLSQDTVLVVSDHGQIDAGGHGGDEALTLTEPFVLAGAGVILGDYGDINMVDVAPTLATLLGVNLPGTSQGRPLAEMLELIPEQAQALQGRLTAQQGQLLEKYTQAIGQPFELPAGTSVAAYQKALEDARSARLLRERLSRSFLALIVAVLPLYWLLRSKSQVVWLVAGAFLYVLAFNVLYAVVGGHTYSLSWVSSAEELMAYLAKITLGALTISWALVLLGLKLYRQSPSRAAGLVIGFIALTIYALALPVL
;
A
#
# COMPACT_ATOMS: atom_id res chain seq x y z
N MET A 1 46.23 -33.35 25.82
CA MET A 1 45.06 -33.91 25.11
C MET A 1 43.76 -33.16 25.45
N ILE A 2 43.38 -33.05 26.74
CA ILE A 2 42.12 -32.43 27.21
C ILE A 2 41.93 -30.97 26.74
N ARG A 3 42.94 -30.10 26.86
CA ARG A 3 42.85 -28.69 26.40
C ARG A 3 42.59 -28.54 24.90
N LYS A 4 43.13 -29.45 24.07
CA LYS A 4 42.91 -29.46 22.61
C LYS A 4 41.47 -29.87 22.29
N LEU A 5 40.94 -30.86 23.01
CA LEU A 5 39.56 -31.33 22.87
C LEU A 5 38.55 -30.26 23.29
N VAL A 6 38.77 -29.59 24.42
CA VAL A 6 37.94 -28.46 24.88
C VAL A 6 37.95 -27.32 23.87
N TYR A 7 39.11 -27.01 23.30
CA TYR A 7 39.24 -25.97 22.28
C TYR A 7 38.47 -26.31 20.99
N ILE A 8 38.62 -27.54 20.49
CA ILE A 8 37.88 -28.01 19.30
C ILE A 8 36.37 -27.92 19.57
N LEU A 9 35.92 -28.39 20.74
CA LEU A 9 34.52 -28.33 21.14
C LEU A 9 34.00 -26.89 21.18
N GLN A 10 34.75 -25.95 21.76
CA GLN A 10 34.36 -24.53 21.83
C GLN A 10 34.22 -23.90 20.44
N VAL A 11 35.20 -24.12 19.56
CA VAL A 11 35.15 -23.58 18.18
C VAL A 11 34.00 -24.21 17.41
N SER A 12 33.81 -25.53 17.52
CA SER A 12 32.68 -26.23 16.90
C SER A 12 31.34 -25.70 17.40
N LEU A 13 31.17 -25.48 18.71
CA LEU A 13 29.95 -24.90 19.28
C LEU A 13 29.68 -23.48 18.77
N ILE A 14 30.73 -22.65 18.62
CA ILE A 14 30.59 -21.30 18.05
C ILE A 14 30.14 -21.38 16.60
N VAL A 15 30.80 -22.20 15.77
CA VAL A 15 30.46 -22.34 14.34
C VAL A 15 29.04 -22.88 14.18
N VAL A 16 28.68 -23.94 14.90
CA VAL A 16 27.33 -24.51 14.88
C VAL A 16 26.30 -23.48 15.36
N GLY A 17 26.60 -22.75 16.45
CA GLY A 17 25.73 -21.68 16.94
C GLY A 17 25.53 -20.55 15.92
N SER A 18 26.59 -20.13 15.23
CA SER A 18 26.51 -19.12 14.16
C SER A 18 25.68 -19.61 12.97
N ILE A 19 25.83 -20.87 12.57
CA ILE A 19 25.01 -21.47 11.49
C ILE A 19 23.53 -21.50 11.91
N ILE A 20 23.24 -21.94 13.14
CA ILE A 20 21.86 -21.98 13.66
C ILE A 20 21.25 -20.57 13.68
N LEU A 21 22.00 -19.55 14.13
CA LEU A 21 21.54 -18.17 14.13
C LEU A 21 21.28 -17.65 12.71
N ALA A 22 22.16 -17.95 11.75
CA ALA A 22 21.99 -17.55 10.36
C ALA A 22 20.74 -18.20 9.73
N LEU A 23 20.57 -19.52 9.92
CA LEU A 23 19.36 -20.22 9.47
C LEU A 23 18.12 -19.64 10.14
N GLY A 24 18.15 -19.42 11.46
CA GLY A 24 17.04 -18.82 12.20
C GLY A 24 16.67 -17.43 11.69
N ALA A 25 17.65 -16.59 11.34
CA ALA A 25 17.41 -15.28 10.76
C ALA A 25 16.76 -15.36 9.36
N ILE A 26 17.20 -16.30 8.51
CA ILE A 26 16.60 -16.53 7.19
C ILE A 26 15.15 -17.00 7.34
N PHE A 27 14.90 -17.98 8.21
CA PHE A 27 13.54 -18.46 8.49
C PHE A 27 12.63 -17.36 9.03
N TRP A 28 13.15 -16.52 9.93
CA TRP A 28 12.38 -15.41 10.49
C TRP A 28 12.05 -14.37 9.41
N MET A 29 13.03 -14.00 8.58
CA MET A 29 12.83 -13.08 7.47
C MET A 29 11.77 -13.60 6.49
N ALA A 30 11.89 -14.86 6.06
CA ALA A 30 10.90 -15.50 5.18
C ALA A 30 9.51 -15.50 5.82
N ALA A 31 9.39 -15.91 7.09
CA ALA A 31 8.12 -15.90 7.80
C ALA A 31 7.50 -14.48 7.94
N MET A 32 8.32 -13.43 8.06
CA MET A 32 7.82 -12.05 8.07
C MET A 32 7.29 -11.62 6.71
N MET A 33 7.96 -11.99 5.61
CA MET A 33 7.47 -11.74 4.26
C MET A 33 6.21 -12.53 3.96
N ASP A 34 6.21 -13.83 4.25
CA ASP A 34 5.02 -14.67 4.11
C ASP A 34 3.85 -14.08 4.91
N SER A 35 4.09 -13.58 6.12
CA SER A 35 3.06 -12.91 6.93
C SER A 35 2.52 -11.62 6.32
N LEU A 36 3.33 -10.89 5.53
CA LEU A 36 2.88 -9.69 4.81
C LEU A 36 2.03 -10.08 3.61
N PHE A 37 2.51 -10.99 2.76
CA PHE A 37 1.80 -11.45 1.56
C PHE A 37 0.53 -12.25 1.89
N SER A 38 0.51 -12.96 3.01
CA SER A 38 -0.67 -13.69 3.49
C SER A 38 -1.57 -12.88 4.43
N TYR A 39 -1.30 -11.58 4.61
CA TYR A 39 -2.11 -10.74 5.48
C TYR A 39 -3.57 -10.73 5.03
N ARG A 40 -4.47 -10.87 6.00
CA ARG A 40 -5.92 -10.72 5.83
C ARG A 40 -6.47 -9.80 6.92
N SER A 41 -7.50 -9.04 6.55
CA SER A 41 -8.18 -8.11 7.45
C SER A 41 -8.77 -8.86 8.65
N PRO A 42 -8.81 -8.25 9.86
CA PRO A 42 -9.62 -8.78 10.96
C PRO A 42 -11.11 -8.95 10.60
N LEU A 43 -11.58 -8.23 9.57
CA LEU A 43 -12.95 -8.30 9.07
C LEU A 43 -13.16 -9.36 7.98
N ALA A 44 -12.12 -10.09 7.54
CA ALA A 44 -12.19 -11.02 6.42
C ALA A 44 -13.33 -12.06 6.53
N ASN A 45 -13.56 -12.57 7.74
CA ASN A 45 -14.54 -13.64 7.97
C ASN A 45 -15.93 -13.13 8.39
N ASN A 46 -16.04 -11.88 8.84
CA ASN A 46 -17.29 -11.31 9.36
C ASN A 46 -17.34 -9.81 9.05
N PRO A 47 -17.43 -9.44 7.76
CA PRO A 47 -17.51 -8.06 7.35
C PRO A 47 -18.80 -7.39 7.85
N PRO A 48 -18.82 -6.05 7.98
CA PRO A 48 -20.05 -5.28 8.07
C PRO A 48 -21.03 -5.68 6.97
N GLN A 49 -22.32 -5.77 7.30
CA GLN A 49 -23.33 -6.08 6.30
C GLN A 49 -23.59 -4.85 5.43
N PRO A 50 -23.95 -5.01 4.15
CA PRO A 50 -24.36 -3.89 3.32
C PRO A 50 -25.60 -3.20 3.92
N GLY A 51 -25.59 -1.86 3.90
CA GLY A 51 -26.75 -1.06 4.26
C GLY A 51 -27.75 -0.91 3.12
N GLU A 52 -28.68 0.04 3.25
CA GLU A 52 -29.63 0.37 2.18
C GLU A 52 -29.12 1.52 1.28
N GLY A 53 -29.44 1.45 -0.01
CA GLY A 53 -29.26 2.56 -0.96
C GLY A 53 -30.36 3.62 -0.83
N SER A 54 -30.17 4.77 -1.47
CA SER A 54 -31.26 5.77 -1.58
C SER A 54 -32.29 5.37 -2.62
N GLY A 55 -31.90 4.52 -3.59
CA GLY A 55 -32.71 4.19 -4.78
C GLY A 55 -32.84 5.33 -5.79
N VAL A 56 -32.32 6.52 -5.48
CA VAL A 56 -32.38 7.70 -6.34
C VAL A 56 -30.98 7.96 -6.89
N ARG A 57 -30.86 7.88 -8.22
CA ARG A 57 -29.62 8.13 -8.95
C ARG A 57 -29.51 9.61 -9.33
N SER A 58 -28.32 10.17 -9.19
CA SER A 58 -27.98 11.52 -9.70
C SER A 58 -27.39 11.48 -11.10
N THR A 59 -27.11 10.28 -11.62
CA THR A 59 -26.55 10.05 -12.96
C THR A 59 -27.12 8.76 -13.56
N ARG A 60 -27.20 8.68 -14.89
CA ARG A 60 -27.60 7.47 -15.60
C ARG A 60 -26.55 6.36 -15.44
N ARG A 61 -25.27 6.73 -15.54
CA ARG A 61 -24.11 5.84 -15.52
C ARG A 61 -22.90 6.55 -14.93
N VAL A 62 -22.08 5.80 -14.20
CA VAL A 62 -20.71 6.19 -13.81
C VAL A 62 -19.71 5.37 -14.62
N VAL A 63 -18.77 6.05 -15.27
CA VAL A 63 -17.58 5.44 -15.89
C VAL A 63 -16.37 5.77 -15.03
N PHE A 64 -15.83 4.75 -14.37
CA PHE A 64 -14.62 4.80 -13.56
C PHE A 64 -13.42 4.52 -14.49
N VAL A 65 -12.67 5.56 -14.84
CA VAL A 65 -11.40 5.44 -15.55
C VAL A 65 -10.25 5.48 -14.54
N LEU A 66 -9.58 4.35 -14.37
CA LEU A 66 -8.40 4.22 -13.53
C LEU A 66 -7.14 4.24 -14.40
N VAL A 67 -6.30 5.25 -14.24
CA VAL A 67 -4.98 5.30 -14.90
C VAL A 67 -3.93 4.89 -13.87
N ASP A 68 -3.34 3.72 -14.06
CA ASP A 68 -2.38 3.14 -13.13
C ASP A 68 -1.15 4.02 -12.94
N ALA A 69 -0.77 4.25 -11.68
CA ALA A 69 0.41 5.01 -11.28
C ALA A 69 0.52 6.45 -11.80
N LEU A 70 -0.58 7.05 -12.29
CA LEU A 70 -0.57 8.43 -12.77
C LEU A 70 -0.31 9.40 -11.61
N ARG A 71 0.87 10.01 -11.60
CA ARG A 71 1.23 11.06 -10.65
C ARG A 71 0.38 12.32 -10.84
N GLU A 72 0.05 12.97 -9.73
CA GLU A 72 -0.67 14.24 -9.73
C GLU A 72 0.02 15.34 -10.56
N ASP A 73 1.34 15.48 -10.46
CA ASP A 73 2.07 16.51 -11.20
C ASP A 73 2.06 16.29 -12.72
N THR A 74 2.08 15.03 -13.17
CA THR A 74 1.93 14.65 -14.58
C THR A 74 0.51 14.95 -15.04
N ALA A 75 -0.50 14.60 -14.24
CA ALA A 75 -1.90 14.87 -14.54
C ALA A 75 -2.18 16.38 -14.67
N LEU A 76 -1.57 17.21 -13.81
CA LEU A 76 -1.71 18.67 -13.85
C LEU A 76 -0.95 19.34 -15.01
N ASN A 77 -0.04 18.63 -15.68
CA ASN A 77 0.72 19.19 -16.80
C ASN A 77 -0.14 19.24 -18.08
N ASN A 78 -0.69 20.42 -18.39
CA ASN A 78 -1.54 20.64 -19.56
C ASN A 78 -0.85 20.40 -20.93
N GLN A 79 0.50 20.33 -20.98
CA GLN A 79 1.23 19.97 -22.21
C GLN A 79 1.33 18.45 -22.40
N VAL A 80 1.16 17.69 -21.33
CA VAL A 80 1.20 16.22 -21.32
C VAL A 80 -0.23 15.67 -21.37
N MET A 81 -1.15 16.19 -20.57
CA MET A 81 -2.55 15.73 -20.52
C MET A 81 -3.55 16.86 -20.84
N PRO A 82 -3.57 17.36 -22.09
CA PRO A 82 -4.42 18.49 -22.47
C PRO A 82 -5.92 18.19 -22.41
N PHE A 83 -6.37 16.95 -22.64
CA PHE A 83 -7.79 16.61 -22.52
C PHE A 83 -8.24 16.53 -21.06
N LEU A 84 -7.44 15.92 -20.18
CA LEU A 84 -7.72 15.93 -18.74
C LEU A 84 -7.77 17.36 -18.20
N ALA A 85 -6.91 18.26 -18.71
CA ALA A 85 -6.98 19.69 -18.40
C ALA A 85 -8.31 20.34 -18.82
N GLN A 86 -8.90 19.94 -19.94
CA GLN A 86 -10.24 20.40 -20.35
C GLN A 86 -11.33 19.81 -19.46
N LEU A 87 -11.19 18.55 -19.05
CA LEU A 87 -12.14 17.87 -18.18
C LEU A 87 -12.16 18.50 -16.78
N ARG A 88 -10.99 18.86 -16.24
CA ARG A 88 -10.86 19.61 -14.97
C ARG A 88 -11.63 20.94 -14.97
N GLN A 89 -11.76 21.60 -16.12
CA GLN A 89 -12.52 22.86 -16.24
C GLN A 89 -14.04 22.64 -16.26
N GLN A 90 -14.50 21.39 -16.33
CA GLN A 90 -15.90 21.01 -16.48
C GLN A 90 -16.40 20.11 -15.33
N GLY A 91 -15.55 19.78 -14.36
CA GLY A 91 -15.85 18.84 -13.28
C GLY A 91 -15.32 19.25 -11.92
N ALA A 92 -15.65 18.47 -10.90
CA ALA A 92 -15.02 18.55 -9.59
C ALA A 92 -13.59 17.99 -9.65
N THR A 93 -12.64 18.73 -9.10
CA THR A 93 -11.23 18.31 -9.00
C THR A 93 -10.77 18.31 -7.56
N ALA A 94 -9.86 17.38 -7.25
CA ALA A 94 -9.19 17.33 -5.96
C ALA A 94 -7.82 16.66 -6.11
N THR A 95 -6.93 16.94 -5.16
CA THR A 95 -5.75 16.13 -4.89
C THR A 95 -6.15 14.99 -3.97
N MET A 96 -6.02 13.76 -4.45
CA MET A 96 -6.34 12.57 -3.67
C MET A 96 -5.10 12.05 -2.95
N HIS A 97 -5.30 11.55 -1.73
CA HIS A 97 -4.24 10.96 -0.92
C HIS A 97 -4.54 9.51 -0.60
N SER A 98 -3.63 8.62 -0.97
CA SER A 98 -3.63 7.21 -0.57
C SER A 98 -2.78 6.98 0.70
N ARG A 99 -2.57 5.71 1.06
CA ARG A 99 -1.72 5.32 2.20
C ARG A 99 -0.85 4.14 1.81
N PRO A 100 0.34 3.99 2.43
CA PRO A 100 1.16 2.82 2.21
C PRO A 100 0.43 1.51 2.54
N PRO A 101 0.72 0.43 1.81
CA PRO A 101 1.68 0.39 0.70
C PRO A 101 1.06 0.90 -0.62
N SER A 102 1.81 1.69 -1.37
CA SER A 102 1.40 2.25 -2.68
C SER A 102 1.55 1.22 -3.81
N TYR A 103 1.02 0.01 -3.64
CA TYR A 103 0.92 -1.00 -4.69
C TYR A 103 -0.48 -1.00 -5.31
N SER A 104 -0.58 -1.48 -6.55
CA SER A 104 -1.81 -1.40 -7.34
C SER A 104 -2.96 -2.23 -6.75
N GLN A 105 -2.75 -3.50 -6.37
CA GLN A 105 -3.82 -4.31 -5.77
C GLN A 105 -4.39 -3.70 -4.47
N PRO A 106 -3.56 -3.23 -3.50
CA PRO A 106 -4.06 -2.44 -2.36
C PRO A 106 -4.81 -1.16 -2.77
N GLY A 107 -4.32 -0.43 -3.78
CA GLY A 107 -4.93 0.81 -4.29
C GLY A 107 -6.30 0.56 -4.92
N TYR A 108 -6.39 -0.42 -5.83
CA TYR A 108 -7.65 -0.85 -6.46
C TYR A 108 -8.67 -1.27 -5.40
N SER A 109 -8.24 -2.05 -4.40
CA SER A 109 -9.08 -2.48 -3.29
C SER A 109 -9.61 -1.28 -2.50
N THR A 110 -8.76 -0.30 -2.23
CA THR A 110 -9.14 0.94 -1.52
C THR A 110 -10.16 1.75 -2.32
N LEU A 111 -9.96 1.90 -3.63
CA LEU A 111 -10.86 2.63 -4.53
C LEU A 111 -12.25 2.00 -4.67
N LEU A 112 -12.34 0.66 -4.64
CA LEU A 112 -13.59 -0.08 -4.87
C LEU A 112 -14.35 -0.42 -3.57
N VAL A 113 -13.64 -0.67 -2.47
CA VAL A 113 -14.22 -0.98 -1.15
C VAL A 113 -14.39 0.28 -0.30
N GLY A 114 -13.57 1.31 -0.54
CA GLY A 114 -13.58 2.55 0.24
C GLY A 114 -12.94 2.41 1.63
N ALA A 115 -12.05 1.44 1.83
CA ALA A 115 -11.35 1.20 3.10
C ALA A 115 -9.84 1.01 2.87
N TRP A 116 -9.03 1.36 3.87
CA TRP A 116 -7.57 1.24 3.79
C TRP A 116 -7.11 -0.22 3.75
N PRO A 117 -5.87 -0.51 3.29
CA PRO A 117 -5.37 -1.88 3.13
C PRO A 117 -5.44 -2.77 4.37
N ASP A 118 -5.44 -2.20 5.58
CA ASP A 118 -5.58 -2.97 6.82
C ASP A 118 -7.03 -3.42 7.13
N LEU A 119 -8.03 -2.91 6.40
CA LEU A 119 -9.43 -3.24 6.61
C LEU A 119 -10.17 -3.75 5.37
N ASN A 120 -9.78 -3.33 4.16
CA ASN A 120 -10.48 -3.69 2.92
C ASN A 120 -10.39 -5.17 2.54
N ASP A 121 -9.53 -5.95 3.21
CA ASP A 121 -9.28 -7.38 2.97
C ASP A 121 -8.85 -7.73 1.53
N GLY A 122 -8.43 -6.73 0.76
CA GLY A 122 -7.66 -6.95 -0.46
C GLY A 122 -6.22 -7.36 -0.13
N PRO A 123 -5.43 -7.70 -1.15
CA PRO A 123 -4.01 -7.96 -1.00
C PRO A 123 -3.27 -6.79 -0.34
N ALA A 124 -2.36 -7.08 0.60
CA ALA A 124 -1.50 -6.07 1.22
C ALA A 124 -0.27 -5.72 0.36
N ALA A 125 -0.03 -6.48 -0.71
CA ALA A 125 0.97 -6.24 -1.74
C ALA A 125 0.45 -6.82 -3.06
N ASN A 126 1.10 -6.51 -4.18
CA ASN A 126 0.77 -7.18 -5.44
C ASN A 126 1.09 -8.68 -5.33
N LEU A 127 0.07 -9.52 -5.57
CA LEU A 127 0.18 -10.97 -5.61
C LEU A 127 0.19 -11.48 -7.04
N GLU A 128 0.77 -12.66 -7.23
CA GLU A 128 0.61 -13.44 -8.46
C GLU A 128 -0.87 -13.76 -8.71
N TYR A 129 -1.28 -13.82 -9.97
CA TYR A 129 -2.69 -13.94 -10.38
C TYR A 129 -3.43 -15.10 -9.68
N GLU A 130 -2.77 -16.25 -9.50
CA GLU A 130 -3.36 -17.44 -8.87
C GLU A 130 -3.70 -17.22 -7.40
N ASP A 131 -2.94 -16.37 -6.70
CA ASP A 131 -3.02 -16.13 -5.27
C ASP A 131 -3.92 -14.93 -4.91
N ILE A 132 -4.39 -14.17 -5.90
CA ILE A 132 -5.29 -13.03 -5.69
C ILE A 132 -6.62 -13.52 -5.09
N PRO A 133 -7.00 -13.05 -3.88
CA PRO A 133 -8.27 -13.33 -3.28
C PRO A 133 -9.37 -12.45 -3.88
N THR A 134 -10.58 -13.00 -3.95
CA THR A 134 -11.79 -12.21 -4.18
C THR A 134 -12.16 -11.42 -2.94
N PHE A 135 -12.65 -10.20 -3.14
CA PHE A 135 -13.11 -9.33 -2.06
C PHE A 135 -14.14 -10.03 -1.19
N THR A 136 -13.90 -10.00 0.12
CA THR A 136 -14.85 -10.45 1.13
C THR A 136 -15.67 -9.30 1.69
N GLN A 137 -15.14 -8.08 1.60
CA GLN A 137 -15.82 -6.87 2.04
C GLN A 137 -16.83 -6.45 0.98
N ASP A 138 -17.85 -5.73 1.41
CA ASP A 138 -18.77 -5.10 0.48
C ASP A 138 -18.06 -4.04 -0.36
N ASP A 139 -18.36 -4.00 -1.66
CA ASP A 139 -17.68 -3.18 -2.66
C ASP A 139 -18.70 -2.50 -3.61
N LEU A 140 -18.21 -1.55 -4.42
CA LEU A 140 -19.04 -0.76 -5.33
C LEU A 140 -19.79 -1.60 -6.40
N PHE A 141 -19.17 -2.65 -6.95
CA PHE A 141 -19.79 -3.53 -7.94
C PHE A 141 -20.87 -4.38 -7.31
N SER A 142 -20.58 -4.99 -6.15
CA SER A 142 -21.56 -5.73 -5.37
C SER A 142 -22.75 -4.85 -4.95
N ALA A 143 -22.52 -3.60 -4.57
CA ALA A 143 -23.57 -2.62 -4.26
C ALA A 143 -24.43 -2.27 -5.48
N ALA A 144 -23.82 -2.03 -6.64
CA ALA A 144 -24.52 -1.80 -7.90
C ALA A 144 -25.40 -2.99 -8.30
N HIS A 145 -24.81 -4.19 -8.30
CA HIS A 145 -25.50 -5.42 -8.69
C HIS A 145 -26.68 -5.73 -7.75
N ARG A 146 -26.51 -5.61 -6.43
CA ARG A 146 -27.62 -5.79 -5.46
C ARG A 146 -28.77 -4.81 -5.66
N ALA A 147 -28.49 -3.61 -6.14
CA ALA A 147 -29.50 -2.61 -6.48
C ALA A 147 -30.17 -2.87 -7.85
N GLY A 148 -29.81 -3.95 -8.54
CA GLY A 148 -30.32 -4.30 -9.86
C GLY A 148 -29.72 -3.50 -11.01
N LEU A 149 -28.62 -2.78 -10.76
CA LEU A 149 -27.86 -2.11 -11.81
C LEU A 149 -26.92 -3.10 -12.49
N LYS A 150 -26.70 -2.90 -13.78
CA LYS A 150 -25.73 -3.71 -14.52
C LYS A 150 -24.36 -3.07 -14.52
N THR A 151 -23.33 -3.90 -14.46
CA THR A 151 -21.94 -3.47 -14.30
C THR A 151 -21.05 -4.03 -15.42
N ALA A 152 -19.92 -3.37 -15.65
CA ALA A 152 -18.94 -3.84 -16.63
C ALA A 152 -17.50 -3.51 -16.18
N ILE A 153 -16.56 -4.38 -16.54
CA ILE A 153 -15.12 -4.15 -16.29
C ILE A 153 -14.30 -4.42 -17.56
N SER A 154 -13.50 -3.47 -17.99
CA SER A 154 -12.46 -3.66 -19.00
C SER A 154 -11.12 -3.28 -18.41
N GLY A 155 -10.15 -4.20 -18.33
CA GLY A 155 -8.89 -3.88 -17.67
C GLY A 155 -7.91 -5.04 -17.55
N TYR A 156 -6.86 -4.83 -16.75
CA TYR A 156 -5.92 -5.87 -16.39
C TYR A 156 -6.61 -7.05 -15.68
N ASN A 157 -6.08 -8.26 -15.86
CA ASN A 157 -6.75 -9.49 -15.44
C ASN A 157 -6.90 -9.64 -13.92
N TRP A 158 -6.22 -8.84 -13.10
CA TRP A 158 -6.39 -8.87 -11.65
C TRP A 158 -7.83 -8.58 -11.19
N PHE A 159 -8.57 -7.73 -11.92
CA PHE A 159 -9.97 -7.45 -11.61
C PHE A 159 -10.89 -8.68 -11.72
N ASP A 160 -10.54 -9.67 -12.56
CA ASP A 160 -11.24 -10.96 -12.65
C ASP A 160 -11.26 -11.70 -11.31
N LYS A 161 -10.17 -11.56 -10.53
CA LYS A 161 -9.98 -12.26 -9.27
C LYS A 161 -10.47 -11.42 -8.09
N LEU A 162 -10.14 -10.12 -8.09
CA LEU A 162 -10.46 -9.19 -7.01
C LEU A 162 -11.97 -8.98 -6.86
N VAL A 163 -12.66 -8.64 -7.95
CA VAL A 163 -14.10 -8.31 -7.89
C VAL A 163 -14.93 -9.60 -7.98
N PRO A 164 -15.97 -9.79 -7.13
CA PRO A 164 -16.88 -10.92 -7.24
C PRO A 164 -17.56 -10.96 -8.62
N GLN A 165 -17.28 -11.99 -9.41
CA GLN A 165 -17.72 -12.06 -10.81
C GLN A 165 -19.25 -12.22 -10.95
N GLU A 166 -19.96 -12.65 -9.91
CA GLU A 166 -21.42 -12.59 -9.86
C GLU A 166 -21.97 -11.16 -9.88
N ALA A 167 -21.14 -10.16 -9.55
CA ALA A 167 -21.49 -8.74 -9.59
C ALA A 167 -20.99 -8.04 -10.87
N VAL A 168 -20.48 -8.79 -11.85
CA VAL A 168 -19.96 -8.28 -13.14
C VAL A 168 -20.78 -8.87 -14.30
N ASP A 169 -21.60 -8.05 -14.99
CA ASP A 169 -22.46 -8.54 -16.08
C ASP A 169 -21.69 -8.79 -17.39
N VAL A 170 -20.66 -7.99 -17.66
CA VAL A 170 -19.80 -8.14 -18.85
C VAL A 170 -18.37 -7.72 -18.52
N SER A 171 -17.39 -8.41 -19.10
CA SER A 171 -15.98 -8.07 -18.89
C SER A 171 -15.09 -8.30 -20.11
N PHE A 172 -13.96 -7.61 -20.09
CA PHE A 172 -12.80 -7.86 -20.94
C PHE A 172 -11.56 -7.76 -20.08
N TYR A 173 -10.79 -8.84 -20.01
CA TYR A 173 -9.57 -8.91 -19.21
C TYR A 173 -8.37 -9.22 -20.09
N THR A 174 -7.27 -8.51 -19.88
CA THR A 174 -5.99 -8.73 -20.55
C THR A 174 -4.88 -8.97 -19.52
N ALA A 175 -3.87 -9.77 -19.89
CA ALA A 175 -2.65 -9.93 -19.11
C ALA A 175 -1.51 -9.02 -19.61
N GLY A 176 -1.78 -8.19 -20.63
CA GLY A 176 -0.84 -7.17 -21.09
C GLY A 176 -1.02 -5.87 -20.30
N GLU A 177 0.08 -5.16 -20.11
CA GLU A 177 0.25 -3.93 -19.32
C GLU A 177 0.73 -2.74 -20.19
N ASP A 178 0.97 -2.99 -21.49
CA ASP A 178 1.54 -2.02 -22.40
C ASP A 178 0.47 -1.19 -23.16
N ARG A 179 0.95 -0.29 -24.02
CA ARG A 179 0.11 0.52 -24.92
C ARG A 179 -0.92 -0.30 -25.71
N LEU A 180 -0.56 -1.48 -26.22
CA LEU A 180 -1.47 -2.27 -27.04
C LEU A 180 -2.58 -2.89 -26.19
N ALA A 181 -2.27 -3.27 -24.96
CA ALA A 181 -3.25 -3.75 -24.00
C ALA A 181 -4.29 -2.66 -23.67
N ASP A 182 -3.84 -1.44 -23.38
CA ASP A 182 -4.73 -0.30 -23.12
C ASP A 182 -5.65 0.03 -24.31
N GLU A 183 -5.11 -0.01 -25.54
CA GLU A 183 -5.89 0.17 -26.76
C GLU A 183 -6.99 -0.89 -26.89
N GLN A 184 -6.70 -2.14 -26.53
CA GLN A 184 -7.69 -3.23 -26.53
C GLN A 184 -8.73 -3.08 -25.41
N VAL A 185 -8.31 -2.70 -24.20
CA VAL A 185 -9.18 -2.44 -23.06
C VAL A 185 -10.21 -1.37 -23.40
N VAL A 186 -9.76 -0.24 -23.95
CA VAL A 186 -10.67 0.84 -24.34
C VAL A 186 -11.54 0.43 -25.51
N ALA A 187 -10.99 -0.22 -26.55
CA ALA A 187 -11.77 -0.70 -27.69
C ALA A 187 -12.89 -1.68 -27.29
N ALA A 188 -12.65 -2.55 -26.30
CA ALA A 188 -13.65 -3.48 -25.77
C ALA A 188 -14.75 -2.77 -24.98
N ALA A 189 -14.42 -1.69 -24.26
CA ALA A 189 -15.37 -0.94 -23.44
C ALA A 189 -16.28 0.00 -24.26
N ILE A 190 -15.79 0.58 -25.35
CA ILE A 190 -16.54 1.59 -26.15
C ILE A 190 -17.94 1.10 -26.58
N PRO A 191 -18.14 -0.12 -27.09
CA PRO A 191 -19.47 -0.62 -27.42
C PRO A 191 -20.44 -0.66 -26.23
N TRP A 192 -19.95 -0.90 -25.01
CA TRP A 192 -20.78 -0.86 -23.80
C TRP A 192 -21.23 0.56 -23.50
N LEU A 193 -20.35 1.55 -23.73
CA LEU A 193 -20.62 2.97 -23.50
C LEU A 193 -21.65 3.55 -24.48
N GLN A 194 -21.74 3.00 -25.69
CA GLN A 194 -22.72 3.36 -26.71
C GLN A 194 -24.15 2.84 -26.41
N THR A 195 -24.30 2.04 -25.37
CA THR A 195 -25.60 1.56 -24.88
C THR A 195 -25.86 2.11 -23.48
N ASP A 196 -27.14 2.18 -23.09
CA ASP A 196 -27.55 2.52 -21.73
C ASP A 196 -27.62 1.27 -20.82
N ALA A 197 -27.05 0.14 -21.27
CA ALA A 197 -27.23 -1.15 -20.62
C ALA A 197 -26.51 -1.26 -19.27
N TYR A 198 -25.34 -0.63 -19.12
CA TYR A 198 -24.48 -0.73 -17.94
C TYR A 198 -24.39 0.61 -17.21
N GLN A 199 -24.60 0.62 -15.91
CA GLN A 199 -24.65 1.84 -15.09
C GLN A 199 -23.38 2.08 -14.29
N LEU A 200 -22.54 1.06 -14.10
CA LEU A 200 -21.19 1.20 -13.55
C LEU A 200 -20.21 0.50 -14.49
N VAL A 201 -19.25 1.23 -15.02
CA VAL A 201 -18.22 0.68 -15.93
C VAL A 201 -16.85 1.07 -15.41
N LEU A 202 -15.97 0.10 -15.14
CA LEU A 202 -14.56 0.34 -14.85
C LEU A 202 -13.72 0.10 -16.10
N ILE A 203 -12.84 1.05 -16.41
CA ILE A 203 -11.86 0.99 -17.51
C ILE A 203 -10.50 1.29 -16.91
N HIS A 204 -9.58 0.32 -16.97
CA HIS A 204 -8.23 0.44 -16.42
C HIS A 204 -7.21 0.66 -17.55
N ILE A 205 -6.31 1.62 -17.37
CA ILE A 205 -5.27 2.03 -18.31
C ILE A 205 -3.93 1.89 -17.59
N ASP A 206 -3.07 1.01 -18.06
CA ASP A 206 -1.89 0.50 -17.33
C ASP A 206 -0.58 1.18 -17.79
N GLN A 207 -0.51 1.63 -19.05
CA GLN A 207 0.77 1.96 -19.71
C GLN A 207 1.64 3.02 -19.02
N VAL A 208 1.09 3.83 -18.11
CA VAL A 208 1.84 4.81 -17.31
C VAL A 208 2.67 4.09 -16.23
N ASP A 209 2.10 3.13 -15.52
CA ASP A 209 2.83 2.27 -14.58
C ASP A 209 3.90 1.44 -15.29
N TYR A 210 3.54 0.84 -16.44
CA TYR A 210 4.49 0.15 -17.31
C TYR A 210 5.69 1.03 -17.69
N ALA A 211 5.46 2.27 -18.15
CA ALA A 211 6.54 3.19 -18.47
C ALA A 211 7.38 3.53 -17.22
N GLY A 212 6.74 3.60 -16.07
CA GLY A 212 7.39 3.73 -14.78
C GLY A 212 8.42 2.63 -14.49
N HIS A 213 8.01 1.37 -14.60
CA HIS A 213 8.86 0.20 -14.30
C HIS A 213 9.89 -0.10 -15.39
N HIS A 214 9.53 0.07 -16.66
CA HIS A 214 10.31 -0.45 -17.79
C HIS A 214 10.99 0.63 -18.63
N GLU A 215 10.61 1.89 -18.44
CA GLU A 215 11.04 3.00 -19.29
C GLU A 215 11.75 4.12 -18.53
N GLY A 216 12.24 3.88 -17.32
CA GLY A 216 13.11 4.81 -16.59
C GLY A 216 12.37 5.83 -15.71
N GLY A 217 11.09 5.58 -15.46
CA GLY A 217 10.31 6.36 -14.51
C GLY A 217 9.89 7.74 -15.00
N PRO A 218 9.27 8.54 -14.12
CA PRO A 218 8.81 9.91 -14.38
C PRO A 218 9.88 10.90 -14.89
N ARG A 219 11.18 10.57 -14.82
CA ARG A 219 12.25 11.40 -15.39
C ARG A 219 12.52 11.11 -16.87
N ASP A 220 12.08 9.98 -17.40
CA ASP A 220 12.29 9.61 -18.80
C ASP A 220 11.17 10.23 -19.67
N PRO A 221 11.49 10.81 -20.84
CA PRO A 221 10.48 11.37 -21.74
C PRO A 221 9.35 10.40 -22.13
N ARG A 222 9.61 9.08 -22.08
CA ARG A 222 8.62 8.05 -22.39
C ARG A 222 7.47 7.99 -21.38
N TRP A 223 7.69 8.41 -20.13
CA TRP A 223 6.62 8.60 -19.15
C TRP A 223 5.57 9.61 -19.64
N ASP A 224 6.02 10.78 -20.08
CA ASP A 224 5.12 11.81 -20.63
C ASP A 224 4.45 11.34 -21.94
N GLU A 225 5.13 10.51 -22.73
CA GLU A 225 4.52 9.89 -23.92
C GLU A 225 3.43 8.88 -23.54
N ALA A 226 3.62 8.09 -22.48
CA ALA A 226 2.61 7.18 -21.93
C ALA A 226 1.41 7.95 -21.38
N ALA A 227 1.64 9.00 -20.60
CA ALA A 227 0.58 9.86 -20.08
C ALA A 227 -0.19 10.59 -21.21
N ARG A 228 0.49 11.03 -22.29
CA ARG A 228 -0.18 11.56 -23.49
C ARG A 228 -1.11 10.54 -24.15
N ARG A 229 -0.67 9.28 -24.26
CA ARG A 229 -1.51 8.21 -24.83
C ARG A 229 -2.69 7.88 -23.92
N ALA A 230 -2.49 7.85 -22.61
CA ALA A 230 -3.58 7.70 -21.64
C ALA A 230 -4.60 8.85 -21.74
N ASP A 231 -4.14 10.09 -21.90
CA ASP A 231 -5.01 11.27 -22.13
C ASP A 231 -5.84 11.13 -23.42
N ASP A 232 -5.24 10.62 -24.49
CA ASP A 232 -5.94 10.32 -25.75
C ASP A 232 -6.99 9.21 -25.61
N LEU A 233 -6.77 8.23 -24.73
CA LEU A 233 -7.73 7.18 -24.41
C LEU A 233 -8.88 7.73 -23.54
N ILE A 234 -8.58 8.54 -22.52
CA ILE A 234 -9.59 9.25 -21.71
C ILE A 234 -10.50 10.09 -22.62
N ARG A 235 -9.91 10.79 -23.60
CA ARG A 235 -10.66 11.55 -24.61
C ARG A 235 -11.61 10.69 -25.44
N GLN A 236 -11.17 9.50 -25.85
CA GLN A 236 -12.02 8.56 -26.59
C GLN A 236 -13.17 8.03 -25.73
N ILE A 237 -12.90 7.69 -24.47
CA ILE A 237 -13.92 7.26 -23.50
C ILE A 237 -14.95 8.38 -23.31
N ALA A 238 -14.51 9.60 -22.98
CA ALA A 238 -15.40 10.72 -22.73
C ALA A 238 -16.23 11.10 -23.97
N ALA A 239 -15.68 10.97 -25.18
CA ALA A 239 -16.42 11.20 -26.42
C ALA A 239 -17.54 10.18 -26.69
N ALA A 240 -17.52 9.02 -26.03
CA ALA A 240 -18.57 8.02 -26.09
C ALA A 240 -19.70 8.25 -25.05
N LEU A 241 -19.56 9.25 -24.19
CA LEU A 241 -20.51 9.58 -23.12
C LEU A 241 -21.35 10.81 -23.46
N ASP A 242 -22.56 10.84 -22.92
CA ASP A 242 -23.34 12.07 -22.82
C ASP A 242 -23.17 12.60 -21.39
N LEU A 243 -22.21 13.50 -21.16
CA LEU A 243 -21.92 14.05 -19.82
C LEU A 243 -23.07 14.89 -19.24
N SER A 244 -24.14 15.17 -19.99
CA SER A 244 -25.36 15.74 -19.42
C SER A 244 -26.22 14.70 -18.70
N GLN A 245 -25.97 13.42 -18.92
CA GLN A 245 -26.69 12.28 -18.33
C GLN A 245 -25.77 11.29 -17.61
N ASP A 246 -24.51 11.21 -18.00
CA ASP A 246 -23.49 10.30 -17.50
C ASP A 246 -22.44 11.06 -16.69
N THR A 247 -21.72 10.32 -15.85
CA THR A 247 -20.60 10.83 -15.06
C THR A 247 -19.34 10.04 -15.41
N VAL A 248 -18.20 10.71 -15.53
CA VAL A 248 -16.88 10.10 -15.64
C VAL A 248 -16.02 10.47 -14.44
N LEU A 249 -15.36 9.48 -13.86
CA LEU A 249 -14.28 9.65 -12.90
C LEU A 249 -12.97 9.30 -13.58
N VAL A 250 -11.95 10.14 -13.45
CA VAL A 250 -10.56 9.83 -13.80
C VAL A 250 -9.73 9.94 -12.53
N VAL A 251 -9.09 8.84 -12.14
CA VAL A 251 -8.26 8.74 -10.91
C VAL A 251 -7.02 7.88 -11.15
N SER A 252 -6.09 7.93 -10.19
CA SER A 252 -5.00 6.97 -10.03
C SER A 252 -5.12 6.22 -8.71
N ASP A 253 -4.47 5.06 -8.62
CA ASP A 253 -4.34 4.22 -7.43
C ASP A 253 -3.04 4.49 -6.64
N HIS A 254 -1.99 4.97 -7.32
CA HIS A 254 -0.76 5.48 -6.72
C HIS A 254 0.01 6.39 -7.70
N GLY A 255 1.24 6.75 -7.35
CA GLY A 255 2.23 7.31 -8.27
C GLY A 255 3.52 6.49 -8.27
N GLN A 256 4.59 7.01 -8.89
CA GLN A 256 5.93 6.40 -8.84
C GLN A 256 7.02 7.39 -8.41
N ILE A 257 8.10 6.87 -7.82
CA ILE A 257 9.32 7.66 -7.59
C ILE A 257 9.97 8.03 -8.91
N ASP A 258 10.73 9.13 -8.91
CA ASP A 258 11.36 9.70 -10.12
C ASP A 258 12.17 8.72 -10.98
N ALA A 259 12.76 7.69 -10.38
CA ALA A 259 13.57 6.69 -11.05
C ALA A 259 12.77 5.47 -11.58
N GLY A 260 11.46 5.43 -11.28
CA GLY A 260 10.61 4.26 -11.47
C GLY A 260 10.45 3.45 -10.18
N GLY A 261 9.26 2.88 -9.98
CA GLY A 261 8.86 2.04 -8.87
C GLY A 261 7.97 2.71 -7.81
N HIS A 262 7.28 1.88 -7.02
CA HIS A 262 6.25 2.27 -6.05
C HIS A 262 6.07 1.16 -4.98
N GLY A 263 5.23 1.42 -3.96
CA GLY A 263 4.99 0.53 -2.81
C GLY A 263 5.33 1.19 -1.46
N GLY A 264 6.06 2.29 -1.49
CA GLY A 264 6.55 3.03 -0.32
C GLY A 264 5.62 4.09 0.27
N ASP A 265 6.22 4.97 1.07
CA ASP A 265 5.58 6.11 1.72
C ASP A 265 6.03 7.47 1.16
N GLU A 266 6.73 7.47 0.02
CA GLU A 266 7.07 8.71 -0.67
C GLU A 266 5.81 9.45 -1.09
N ALA A 267 5.73 10.76 -0.80
CA ALA A 267 4.55 11.58 -1.09
C ALA A 267 4.10 11.49 -2.56
N LEU A 268 5.04 11.43 -3.51
CA LEU A 268 4.76 11.30 -4.95
C LEU A 268 4.11 9.96 -5.33
N THR A 269 4.25 8.93 -4.48
CA THR A 269 3.58 7.63 -4.66
C THR A 269 2.23 7.56 -3.96
N LEU A 270 1.88 8.59 -3.19
CA LEU A 270 0.66 8.67 -2.36
C LEU A 270 -0.23 9.87 -2.68
N THR A 271 0.08 10.60 -3.75
CA THR A 271 -0.64 11.80 -4.18
C THR A 271 -1.12 11.59 -5.61
N GLU A 272 -2.41 11.40 -5.77
CA GLU A 272 -3.05 10.98 -7.01
C GLU A 272 -4.03 12.05 -7.53
N PRO A 273 -4.26 12.11 -8.86
CA PRO A 273 -5.30 12.95 -9.43
C PRO A 273 -6.69 12.42 -9.12
N PHE A 274 -7.61 13.36 -8.93
CA PHE A 274 -9.05 13.11 -8.92
C PHE A 274 -9.78 14.13 -9.79
N VAL A 275 -10.47 13.64 -10.82
CA VAL A 275 -11.33 14.44 -11.69
C VAL A 275 -12.67 13.73 -11.88
N LEU A 276 -13.75 14.32 -11.38
CA LEU A 276 -15.11 13.83 -11.52
C LEU A 276 -15.91 14.82 -12.34
N ALA A 277 -16.52 14.41 -13.45
CA ALA A 277 -17.22 15.31 -14.36
C ALA A 277 -18.51 14.71 -14.93
N GLY A 278 -19.50 15.56 -15.21
CA GLY A 278 -20.76 15.19 -15.84
C GLY A 278 -21.98 15.32 -14.93
N ALA A 279 -23.02 14.53 -15.20
CA ALA A 279 -24.32 14.63 -14.51
C ALA A 279 -24.18 14.39 -13.01
N GLY A 280 -24.90 15.20 -12.21
CA GLY A 280 -24.90 15.08 -10.76
C GLY A 280 -23.64 15.62 -10.07
N VAL A 281 -22.74 16.31 -10.79
CA VAL A 281 -21.47 16.83 -10.26
C VAL A 281 -21.45 18.36 -10.28
N ILE A 282 -21.03 18.95 -9.17
CA ILE A 282 -20.82 20.39 -9.01
C ILE A 282 -19.37 20.73 -9.37
N LEU A 283 -19.19 21.48 -10.45
CA LEU A 283 -17.90 22.03 -10.89
C LEU A 283 -17.20 22.79 -9.74
N GLY A 284 -15.92 22.50 -9.51
CA GLY A 284 -15.12 23.21 -8.52
C GLY A 284 -13.77 22.53 -8.23
N ASP A 285 -12.87 23.28 -7.61
CA ASP A 285 -11.65 22.75 -7.00
C ASP A 285 -11.90 22.62 -5.49
N TYR A 286 -11.79 21.39 -4.99
CA TYR A 286 -12.15 21.03 -3.62
C TYR A 286 -10.94 20.74 -2.72
N GLY A 287 -9.70 20.97 -3.21
CA GLY A 287 -8.49 20.75 -2.44
C GLY A 287 -8.20 19.27 -2.20
N ASP A 288 -7.95 18.89 -0.95
CA ASP A 288 -7.50 17.54 -0.59
C ASP A 288 -8.65 16.59 -0.20
N ILE A 289 -8.61 15.37 -0.73
CA ILE A 289 -9.50 14.25 -0.38
C ILE A 289 -8.71 12.98 -0.05
N ASN A 290 -9.34 11.97 0.55
CA ASN A 290 -8.71 10.67 0.73
C ASN A 290 -9.21 9.66 -0.31
N MET A 291 -8.37 8.71 -0.70
CA MET A 291 -8.75 7.64 -1.63
C MET A 291 -9.97 6.83 -1.18
N VAL A 292 -10.12 6.62 0.13
CA VAL A 292 -11.28 5.95 0.72
C VAL A 292 -12.61 6.69 0.50
N ASP A 293 -12.59 7.96 0.11
CA ASP A 293 -13.77 8.76 -0.18
C ASP A 293 -14.38 8.43 -1.57
N VAL A 294 -13.64 7.75 -2.46
CA VAL A 294 -14.08 7.46 -3.84
C VAL A 294 -15.30 6.53 -3.88
N ALA A 295 -15.19 5.31 -3.32
CA ALA A 295 -16.26 4.33 -3.34
C ALA A 295 -17.60 4.87 -2.77
N PRO A 296 -17.66 5.50 -1.58
CA PRO A 296 -18.91 6.04 -1.05
C PRO A 296 -19.45 7.23 -1.86
N THR A 297 -18.59 7.98 -2.57
CA THR A 297 -19.01 9.06 -3.47
C THR A 297 -19.71 8.50 -4.72
N LEU A 298 -19.11 7.50 -5.37
CA LEU A 298 -19.72 6.85 -6.54
C LEU A 298 -21.00 6.08 -6.18
N ALA A 299 -21.02 5.42 -5.02
CA ALA A 299 -22.22 4.77 -4.50
C ALA A 299 -23.37 5.77 -4.31
N THR A 300 -23.05 6.99 -3.85
CA THR A 300 -24.03 8.07 -3.68
C THR A 300 -24.59 8.55 -5.02
N LEU A 301 -23.75 8.75 -6.03
CA LEU A 301 -24.18 9.10 -7.40
C LEU A 301 -25.12 8.04 -8.00
N LEU A 302 -24.80 6.77 -7.80
CA LEU A 302 -25.59 5.62 -8.28
C LEU A 302 -26.80 5.29 -7.39
N GLY A 303 -27.00 6.02 -6.29
CA GLY A 303 -28.11 5.80 -5.37
C GLY A 303 -28.10 4.43 -4.67
N VAL A 304 -26.96 3.73 -4.66
CA VAL A 304 -26.81 2.40 -4.04
C VAL A 304 -26.35 2.52 -2.59
N ASN A 305 -26.20 1.38 -1.91
CA ASN A 305 -25.71 1.39 -0.54
C ASN A 305 -24.24 1.82 -0.50
N LEU A 306 -23.85 2.52 0.57
CA LEU A 306 -22.43 2.76 0.85
C LEU A 306 -21.76 1.41 1.14
N PRO A 307 -20.55 1.14 0.62
CA PRO A 307 -19.82 -0.08 0.95
C PRO A 307 -19.70 -0.26 2.47
N GLY A 308 -20.05 -1.45 2.97
CA GLY A 308 -20.17 -1.73 4.41
C GLY A 308 -18.91 -1.43 5.23
N THR A 309 -17.73 -1.62 4.65
CA THR A 309 -16.43 -1.40 5.32
C THR A 309 -15.86 -0.01 5.07
N SER A 310 -16.56 0.86 4.33
CA SER A 310 -16.02 2.16 3.93
C SER A 310 -15.57 2.99 5.14
N GLN A 311 -14.34 3.49 5.09
CA GLN A 311 -13.77 4.41 6.07
C GLN A 311 -13.89 5.87 5.66
N GLY A 312 -14.11 6.11 4.36
CA GLY A 312 -14.27 7.45 3.82
C GLY A 312 -15.68 8.02 4.02
N ARG A 313 -15.86 9.23 3.50
CA ARG A 313 -17.14 9.90 3.40
C ARG A 313 -17.51 10.09 1.93
N PRO A 314 -18.81 10.10 1.59
CA PRO A 314 -19.24 10.69 0.33
C PRO A 314 -18.78 12.15 0.26
N LEU A 315 -18.19 12.55 -0.87
CA LEU A 315 -17.81 13.93 -1.19
C LEU A 315 -19.07 14.70 -1.63
N ALA A 316 -20.06 14.79 -0.74
CA ALA A 316 -21.38 15.35 -1.04
C ALA A 316 -21.34 16.82 -1.50
N GLU A 317 -20.30 17.56 -1.12
CA GLU A 317 -20.03 18.92 -1.60
C GLU A 317 -19.73 18.99 -3.10
N MET A 318 -19.30 17.89 -3.72
CA MET A 318 -19.08 17.77 -5.17
C MET A 318 -20.32 17.31 -5.92
N LEU A 319 -21.43 16.98 -5.22
CA LEU A 319 -22.58 16.30 -5.81
C LEU A 319 -23.84 17.17 -5.80
N GLU A 320 -24.56 17.18 -6.92
CA GLU A 320 -25.91 17.73 -6.99
C GLU A 320 -26.92 16.74 -6.40
N LEU A 321 -27.13 16.84 -5.08
CA LEU A 321 -28.08 16.01 -4.35
C LEU A 321 -29.41 16.74 -4.15
N ILE A 322 -30.52 16.04 -4.37
CA ILE A 322 -31.82 16.57 -3.95
C ILE A 322 -31.91 16.57 -2.40
N PRO A 323 -32.68 17.48 -1.78
CA PRO A 323 -32.73 17.62 -0.32
C PRO A 323 -33.01 16.32 0.43
N GLU A 324 -33.86 15.46 -0.12
CA GLU A 324 -34.20 14.15 0.43
C GLU A 324 -33.00 13.19 0.45
N GLN A 325 -32.22 13.13 -0.65
CA GLN A 325 -30.98 12.35 -0.72
C GLN A 325 -29.95 12.86 0.31
N ALA A 326 -29.76 14.19 0.37
CA ALA A 326 -28.80 14.80 1.29
C ALA A 326 -29.16 14.54 2.76
N GLN A 327 -30.44 14.64 3.14
CA GLN A 327 -30.89 14.37 4.50
C GLN A 327 -30.75 12.88 4.87
N ALA A 328 -31.09 11.96 3.97
CA ALA A 328 -30.97 10.54 4.21
C ALA A 328 -29.51 10.04 4.24
N LEU A 329 -28.61 10.71 3.50
CA LEU A 329 -27.20 10.34 3.41
C LEU A 329 -26.52 10.33 4.78
N GLN A 330 -26.74 11.37 5.60
CA GLN A 330 -26.12 11.46 6.93
C GLN A 330 -26.55 10.30 7.85
N GLY A 331 -27.82 9.90 7.79
CA GLY A 331 -28.34 8.77 8.56
C GLY A 331 -27.70 7.44 8.13
N ARG A 332 -27.65 7.19 6.81
CA ARG A 332 -27.01 5.99 6.24
C ARG A 332 -25.52 5.92 6.55
N LEU A 333 -24.81 7.04 6.43
CA LEU A 333 -23.39 7.14 6.75
C LEU A 333 -23.14 6.86 8.24
N THR A 334 -23.96 7.43 9.14
CA THR A 334 -23.83 7.19 10.58
C THR A 334 -24.06 5.72 10.93
N ALA A 335 -25.06 5.08 10.31
CA ALA A 335 -25.35 3.66 10.52
C ALA A 335 -24.21 2.77 10.00
N GLN A 336 -23.70 3.04 8.80
CA GLN A 336 -22.58 2.30 8.19
C GLN A 336 -21.31 2.41 9.05
N GLN A 337 -20.92 3.64 9.45
CA GLN A 337 -19.75 3.85 10.31
C GLN A 337 -19.88 3.18 11.68
N GLY A 338 -21.09 3.20 12.27
CA GLY A 338 -21.38 2.52 13.53
C GLY A 338 -21.21 1.00 13.42
N GLN A 339 -21.70 0.40 12.34
CA GLN A 339 -21.56 -1.03 12.09
C GLN A 339 -20.10 -1.44 11.84
N LEU A 340 -19.33 -0.63 11.09
CA LEU A 340 -17.91 -0.83 10.91
C LEU A 340 -17.17 -0.85 12.25
N LEU A 341 -17.41 0.15 13.10
CA LEU A 341 -16.80 0.25 14.43
C LEU A 341 -17.15 -0.96 15.31
N GLU A 342 -18.42 -1.36 15.34
CA GLU A 342 -18.88 -2.54 16.10
C GLU A 342 -18.17 -3.82 15.63
N LYS A 343 -18.19 -4.08 14.33
CA LYS A 343 -17.57 -5.29 13.76
C LYS A 343 -16.07 -5.33 13.96
N TYR A 344 -15.40 -4.20 13.76
CA TYR A 344 -13.97 -4.11 13.94
C TYR A 344 -13.57 -4.33 15.40
N THR A 345 -14.19 -3.60 16.34
CA THR A 345 -13.88 -3.74 17.78
C THR A 345 -14.14 -5.17 18.26
N GLN A 346 -15.23 -5.80 17.81
CA GLN A 346 -15.50 -7.21 18.07
C GLN A 346 -14.40 -8.12 17.52
N ALA A 347 -13.99 -7.94 16.25
CA ALA A 347 -12.97 -8.75 15.60
C ALA A 347 -11.59 -8.64 16.29
N ILE A 348 -11.28 -7.48 16.85
CA ILE A 348 -10.00 -7.22 17.51
C ILE A 348 -10.04 -7.37 19.05
N GLY A 349 -11.17 -7.83 19.60
CA GLY A 349 -11.34 -8.08 21.03
C GLY A 349 -11.27 -6.81 21.90
N GLN A 350 -11.75 -5.68 21.38
CA GLN A 350 -11.87 -4.41 22.09
C GLN A 350 -13.34 -4.12 22.45
N PRO A 351 -13.60 -3.36 23.53
CA PRO A 351 -14.97 -2.92 23.85
C PRO A 351 -15.51 -2.02 22.75
N PHE A 352 -16.80 -2.17 22.46
CA PHE A 352 -17.52 -1.29 21.56
C PHE A 352 -18.04 -0.07 22.33
N GLU A 353 -17.63 1.13 21.90
CA GLU A 353 -18.10 2.40 22.44
C GLU A 353 -18.37 3.37 21.28
N LEU A 354 -19.57 3.95 21.25
CA LEU A 354 -19.89 4.96 20.25
C LEU A 354 -19.15 6.27 20.55
N PRO A 355 -18.61 6.95 19.52
CA PRO A 355 -17.97 8.24 19.70
C PRO A 355 -18.99 9.33 20.09
N ALA A 356 -18.51 10.43 20.69
CA ALA A 356 -19.33 11.57 21.13
C ALA A 356 -19.92 12.42 19.97
N GLY A 357 -19.87 11.94 18.73
CA GLY A 357 -20.36 12.64 17.53
C GLY A 357 -20.60 11.68 16.36
N THR A 358 -21.24 12.18 15.31
CA THR A 358 -21.66 11.37 14.14
C THR A 358 -20.82 11.61 12.89
N SER A 359 -19.70 12.33 13.00
CA SER A 359 -18.81 12.58 11.87
C SER A 359 -17.95 11.35 11.58
N VAL A 360 -17.59 11.14 10.31
CA VAL A 360 -16.66 10.07 9.90
C VAL A 360 -15.35 10.16 10.69
N ALA A 361 -14.80 11.37 10.86
CA ALA A 361 -13.59 11.58 11.65
C ALA A 361 -13.69 11.07 13.10
N ALA A 362 -14.86 11.19 13.73
CA ALA A 362 -15.07 10.68 15.09
C ALA A 362 -15.08 9.14 15.15
N TYR A 363 -15.69 8.48 14.16
CA TYR A 363 -15.67 7.01 14.03
C TYR A 363 -14.28 6.49 13.67
N GLN A 364 -13.57 7.13 12.74
CA GLN A 364 -12.20 6.77 12.38
C GLN A 364 -11.24 6.90 13.56
N LYS A 365 -11.38 7.97 14.35
CA LYS A 365 -10.64 8.11 15.62
C LYS A 365 -10.93 6.96 16.59
N ALA A 366 -12.18 6.54 16.73
CA ALA A 366 -12.54 5.41 17.60
C ALA A 366 -11.92 4.08 17.12
N LEU A 367 -11.89 3.83 15.79
CA LEU A 367 -11.19 2.68 15.19
C LEU A 367 -9.68 2.71 15.51
N GLU A 368 -9.04 3.87 15.36
CA GLU A 368 -7.61 4.08 15.65
C GLU A 368 -7.29 3.90 17.14
N ASP A 369 -8.11 4.44 18.02
CA ASP A 369 -7.95 4.31 19.47
C ASP A 369 -8.09 2.84 19.90
N ALA A 370 -9.08 2.11 19.35
CA ALA A 370 -9.25 0.68 19.59
C ALA A 370 -8.07 -0.16 19.08
N ARG A 371 -7.58 0.12 17.86
CA ARG A 371 -6.37 -0.51 17.31
C ARG A 371 -5.15 -0.26 18.19
N SER A 372 -4.96 0.99 18.63
CA SER A 372 -3.84 1.39 19.49
C SER A 372 -3.89 0.70 20.85
N ALA A 373 -5.07 0.59 21.46
CA ALA A 373 -5.27 -0.13 22.72
C ALA A 373 -4.91 -1.62 22.61
N ARG A 374 -5.30 -2.29 21.50
CA ARG A 374 -4.89 -3.67 21.21
C ARG A 374 -3.37 -3.80 21.09
N LEU A 375 -2.77 -2.97 20.23
CA LEU A 375 -1.32 -3.02 19.98
C LEU A 375 -0.50 -2.74 21.24
N LEU A 376 -0.95 -1.82 22.11
CA LEU A 376 -0.29 -1.57 23.39
C LEU A 376 -0.29 -2.84 24.27
N ARG A 377 -1.42 -3.54 24.36
CA ARG A 377 -1.54 -4.79 25.13
C ARG A 377 -0.60 -5.87 24.61
N GLU A 378 -0.52 -6.04 23.30
CA GLU A 378 0.38 -7.01 22.64
C GLU A 378 1.87 -6.63 22.79
N ARG A 379 2.20 -5.35 22.75
CA ARG A 379 3.58 -4.86 22.95
C ARG A 379 4.03 -5.07 24.39
N LEU A 380 3.16 -4.82 25.37
CA LEU A 380 3.49 -5.02 26.79
C LEU A 380 3.86 -6.46 27.11
N SER A 381 3.18 -7.46 26.51
CA SER A 381 3.56 -8.87 26.72
C SER A 381 4.92 -9.22 26.12
N ARG A 382 5.38 -8.48 25.11
CA ARG A 382 6.68 -8.68 24.44
C ARG A 382 7.83 -7.87 25.07
N SER A 383 7.50 -6.87 25.90
CA SER A 383 8.46 -5.95 26.52
C SER A 383 9.55 -6.65 27.36
N PHE A 384 9.25 -7.80 27.96
CA PHE A 384 10.23 -8.59 28.71
C PHE A 384 11.37 -9.11 27.82
N LEU A 385 11.04 -9.59 26.61
CA LEU A 385 12.04 -10.07 25.66
C LEU A 385 12.90 -8.91 25.14
N ALA A 386 12.27 -7.77 24.84
CA ALA A 386 12.97 -6.54 24.46
C ALA A 386 13.95 -6.09 25.57
N LEU A 387 13.53 -6.14 26.84
CA LEU A 387 14.38 -5.80 27.98
C LEU A 387 15.57 -6.76 28.12
N ILE A 388 15.38 -8.07 27.91
CA ILE A 388 16.49 -9.04 27.90
C ILE A 388 17.50 -8.66 26.81
N VAL A 389 17.03 -8.43 25.57
CA VAL A 389 17.89 -8.03 24.46
C VAL A 389 18.61 -6.71 24.76
N ALA A 390 17.95 -5.76 25.44
CA ALA A 390 18.53 -4.49 25.83
C ALA A 390 19.63 -4.60 26.90
N VAL A 391 19.57 -5.62 27.76
CA VAL A 391 20.54 -5.82 28.86
C VAL A 391 21.75 -6.68 28.45
N LEU A 392 21.63 -7.54 27.43
CA LEU A 392 22.74 -8.37 26.94
C LEU A 392 24.06 -7.61 26.64
N PRO A 393 24.05 -6.40 26.05
CA PRO A 393 25.26 -5.63 25.79
C PRO A 393 25.91 -5.08 27.07
N LEU A 394 25.14 -4.84 28.16
CA LEU A 394 25.68 -4.32 29.41
C LEU A 394 26.75 -5.24 30.00
N TYR A 395 26.60 -6.56 29.85
CA TYR A 395 27.62 -7.52 30.27
C TYR A 395 29.01 -7.24 29.65
N TRP A 396 29.04 -6.90 28.36
CA TRP A 396 30.27 -6.60 27.65
C TRP A 396 30.79 -5.20 27.97
N LEU A 397 29.89 -4.21 28.04
CA LEU A 397 30.20 -2.83 28.44
C LEU A 397 30.86 -2.75 29.83
N LEU A 398 30.47 -3.62 30.76
CA LEU A 398 30.94 -3.60 32.14
C LEU A 398 32.28 -4.33 32.39
N ARG A 399 32.75 -5.18 31.47
CA ARG A 399 33.94 -6.03 31.71
C ARG A 399 35.28 -5.47 31.25
N SER A 400 35.35 -4.51 30.31
CA SER A 400 36.64 -3.95 29.87
C SER A 400 36.52 -2.60 29.15
N LYS A 401 36.83 -1.51 29.87
CA LYS A 401 36.70 -0.13 29.34
C LYS A 401 37.50 0.11 28.04
N SER A 402 38.70 -0.45 27.89
CA SER A 402 39.55 -0.19 26.71
C SER A 402 39.21 -1.04 25.49
N GLN A 403 38.72 -2.26 25.67
CA GLN A 403 38.33 -3.14 24.55
C GLN A 403 36.95 -2.74 24.00
N VAL A 404 36.03 -2.39 24.89
CA VAL A 404 34.68 -1.96 24.55
C VAL A 404 34.67 -0.77 23.60
N VAL A 405 35.60 0.18 23.76
CA VAL A 405 35.72 1.34 22.84
C VAL A 405 35.86 0.89 21.39
N TRP A 406 36.70 -0.11 21.12
CA TRP A 406 36.88 -0.62 19.76
C TRP A 406 35.67 -1.40 19.25
N LEU A 407 34.98 -2.15 20.12
CA LEU A 407 33.77 -2.87 19.74
C LEU A 407 32.62 -1.91 19.40
N VAL A 408 32.43 -0.87 20.22
CA VAL A 408 31.43 0.18 20.00
C VAL A 408 31.77 1.01 18.76
N ALA A 409 33.03 1.39 18.58
CA ALA A 409 33.47 2.08 17.36
C ALA A 409 33.26 1.23 16.11
N GLY A 410 33.52 -0.08 16.19
CA GLY A 410 33.20 -1.03 15.13
C GLY A 410 31.70 -1.07 14.82
N ALA A 411 30.85 -1.21 15.82
CA ALA A 411 29.39 -1.25 15.64
C ALA A 411 28.84 0.05 15.04
N PHE A 412 29.34 1.21 15.48
CA PHE A 412 29.00 2.49 14.89
C PHE A 412 29.48 2.60 13.43
N LEU A 413 30.72 2.18 13.15
CA LEU A 413 31.25 2.16 11.79
C LEU A 413 30.45 1.20 10.89
N TYR A 414 29.94 0.09 11.42
CA TYR A 414 29.04 -0.79 10.66
C TYR A 414 27.80 -0.03 10.21
N VAL A 415 27.11 0.65 11.13
CA VAL A 415 25.88 1.39 10.82
C VAL A 415 26.17 2.46 9.76
N LEU A 416 27.26 3.21 9.94
CA LEU A 416 27.69 4.22 8.97
C LEU A 416 28.03 3.61 7.59
N ALA A 417 28.85 2.56 7.56
CA ALA A 417 29.26 1.92 6.32
C ALA A 417 28.08 1.29 5.58
N PHE A 418 27.14 0.67 6.31
CA PHE A 418 25.91 0.14 5.75
C PHE A 418 25.11 1.26 5.06
N ASN A 419 24.88 2.37 5.75
CA ASN A 419 24.11 3.48 5.20
C ASN A 419 24.79 4.13 3.99
N VAL A 420 26.11 4.28 4.01
CA VAL A 420 26.87 4.80 2.85
C VAL A 420 26.79 3.84 1.67
N LEU A 421 27.02 2.54 1.89
CA LEU A 421 26.96 1.55 0.83
C LEU A 421 25.55 1.42 0.24
N TYR A 422 24.52 1.46 1.08
CA TYR A 422 23.12 1.33 0.67
C TYR A 422 22.61 2.58 -0.05
N ALA A 423 22.61 3.73 0.64
CA ALA A 423 21.94 4.93 0.14
C ALA A 423 22.83 5.76 -0.79
N VAL A 424 24.15 5.85 -0.55
CA VAL A 424 25.04 6.71 -1.34
C VAL A 424 25.63 5.97 -2.54
N VAL A 425 26.16 4.77 -2.32
CA VAL A 425 26.75 3.96 -3.40
C VAL A 425 25.68 3.25 -4.20
N GLY A 426 24.68 2.68 -3.52
CA GLY A 426 23.55 2.02 -4.18
C GLY A 426 22.52 2.98 -4.77
N GLY A 427 22.41 4.21 -4.24
CA GLY A 427 21.40 5.17 -4.68
C GLY A 427 19.96 4.78 -4.28
N HIS A 428 19.79 3.82 -3.37
CA HIS A 428 18.47 3.33 -2.97
C HIS A 428 17.86 4.19 -1.87
N THR A 429 16.53 4.24 -1.86
CA THR A 429 15.74 4.82 -0.77
C THR A 429 15.48 3.75 0.29
N TYR A 430 15.19 4.15 1.53
CA TYR A 430 14.74 3.21 2.58
C TYR A 430 13.24 2.92 2.45
N SER A 431 12.82 2.60 1.23
CA SER A 431 11.42 2.45 0.84
C SER A 431 11.23 1.19 0.02
N LEU A 432 10.00 0.68 0.01
CA LEU A 432 9.60 -0.42 -0.87
C LEU A 432 9.54 0.01 -2.34
N SER A 433 9.55 1.31 -2.64
CA SER A 433 9.41 1.83 -4.00
C SER A 433 10.54 1.45 -4.96
N TRP A 434 11.73 1.10 -4.48
CA TRP A 434 12.79 0.56 -5.36
C TRP A 434 12.82 -0.97 -5.37
N VAL A 435 12.00 -1.63 -4.54
CA VAL A 435 12.04 -3.08 -4.34
C VAL A 435 11.12 -3.76 -5.36
N SER A 436 11.74 -4.43 -6.32
CA SER A 436 11.09 -5.25 -7.35
C SER A 436 10.55 -6.58 -6.79
N SER A 437 11.26 -7.19 -5.83
CA SER A 437 10.92 -8.48 -5.25
C SER A 437 11.61 -8.69 -3.89
N ALA A 438 11.04 -9.58 -3.08
CA ALA A 438 11.66 -9.99 -1.81
C ALA A 438 13.04 -10.63 -2.04
N GLU A 439 13.22 -11.44 -3.08
CA GLU A 439 14.49 -12.10 -3.38
C GLU A 439 15.59 -11.09 -3.70
N GLU A 440 15.30 -10.10 -4.55
CA GLU A 440 16.26 -9.06 -4.90
C GLU A 440 16.65 -8.22 -3.67
N LEU A 441 15.67 -7.83 -2.85
CA LEU A 441 15.92 -7.11 -1.61
C LEU A 441 16.84 -7.92 -0.67
N MET A 442 16.54 -9.20 -0.46
CA MET A 442 17.34 -10.08 0.40
C MET A 442 18.77 -10.23 -0.11
N ALA A 443 18.94 -10.50 -1.41
CA ALA A 443 20.25 -10.65 -2.03
C ALA A 443 21.06 -9.35 -1.95
N TYR A 444 20.42 -8.20 -2.15
CA TYR A 444 21.05 -6.90 -2.05
C TYR A 444 21.48 -6.59 -0.62
N LEU A 445 20.56 -6.70 0.34
CA LEU A 445 20.84 -6.46 1.76
C LEU A 445 21.96 -7.36 2.28
N ALA A 446 22.02 -8.63 1.84
CA ALA A 446 23.11 -9.54 2.20
C ALA A 446 24.48 -9.03 1.71
N LYS A 447 24.57 -8.54 0.46
CA LYS A 447 25.81 -7.97 -0.09
C LYS A 447 26.26 -6.73 0.68
N ILE A 448 25.34 -5.81 0.95
CA ILE A 448 25.65 -4.57 1.68
C ILE A 448 26.06 -4.86 3.13
N THR A 449 25.33 -5.76 3.80
CA THR A 449 25.67 -6.24 5.15
C THR A 449 27.08 -6.83 5.18
N LEU A 450 27.43 -7.69 4.22
CA LEU A 450 28.77 -8.28 4.13
C LEU A 450 29.85 -7.23 3.94
N GLY A 451 29.62 -6.24 3.06
CA GLY A 451 30.53 -5.12 2.83
C GLY A 451 30.75 -4.28 4.10
N ALA A 452 29.67 -3.85 4.74
CA ALA A 452 29.71 -3.07 5.97
C ALA A 452 30.37 -3.83 7.13
N LEU A 453 30.07 -5.13 7.27
CA LEU A 453 30.69 -6.00 8.27
C LEU A 453 32.18 -6.15 8.03
N THR A 454 32.62 -6.29 6.78
CA THR A 454 34.05 -6.42 6.44
C THR A 454 34.83 -5.16 6.80
N ILE A 455 34.30 -3.98 6.46
CA ILE A 455 34.91 -2.68 6.77
C ILE A 455 35.02 -2.47 8.29
N SER A 456 33.91 -2.68 9.00
CA SER A 456 33.86 -2.49 10.46
C SER A 456 34.70 -3.54 11.21
N TRP A 457 34.69 -4.80 10.76
CA TRP A 457 35.53 -5.85 11.33
C TRP A 457 37.02 -5.55 11.17
N ALA A 458 37.46 -4.97 10.04
CA ALA A 458 38.85 -4.56 9.85
C ALA A 458 39.32 -3.54 10.91
N LEU A 459 38.45 -2.59 11.28
CA LEU A 459 38.73 -1.64 12.37
C LEU A 459 38.92 -2.38 13.70
N VAL A 460 38.01 -3.30 14.04
CA VAL A 460 38.07 -4.08 15.28
C VAL A 460 39.31 -4.98 15.30
N LEU A 461 39.62 -5.64 14.17
CA LEU A 461 40.78 -6.49 13.98
C LEU A 461 42.08 -5.74 14.30
N LEU A 462 42.25 -4.55 13.73
CA LEU A 462 43.44 -3.72 13.90
C LEU A 462 43.50 -3.10 15.31
N GLY A 463 42.40 -2.50 15.77
CA GLY A 463 42.32 -1.82 17.07
C GLY A 463 42.58 -2.74 18.26
N LEU A 464 42.05 -3.97 18.21
CA LEU A 464 42.26 -4.99 19.24
C LEU A 464 43.45 -5.91 18.97
N LYS A 465 44.14 -5.71 17.84
CA LYS A 465 45.25 -6.55 17.36
C LYS A 465 44.89 -8.04 17.41
N LEU A 466 43.73 -8.41 16.88
CA LEU A 466 43.17 -9.76 17.01
C LEU A 466 44.11 -10.83 16.44
N TYR A 467 44.90 -10.50 15.42
CA TYR A 467 45.95 -11.35 14.83
C TYR A 467 47.09 -11.71 15.80
N ARG A 468 47.22 -11.00 16.94
CA ARG A 468 48.17 -11.33 18.03
C ARG A 468 47.51 -12.06 19.19
N GLN A 469 46.18 -12.21 19.18
CA GLN A 469 45.44 -12.88 20.25
C GLN A 469 45.38 -14.40 19.97
N SER A 470 45.17 -15.19 21.02
CA SER A 470 44.80 -16.60 20.84
C SER A 470 43.48 -16.69 20.06
N PRO A 471 43.28 -17.69 19.18
CA PRO A 471 42.07 -17.81 18.38
C PRO A 471 40.75 -17.75 19.18
N SER A 472 40.70 -18.38 20.35
CA SER A 472 39.51 -18.37 21.22
C SER A 472 39.15 -16.96 21.72
N ARG A 473 40.17 -16.18 22.10
CA ARG A 473 40.01 -14.78 22.52
C ARG A 473 39.62 -13.88 21.36
N ALA A 474 40.23 -14.08 20.19
CA ALA A 474 39.85 -13.35 18.98
C ALA A 474 38.38 -13.61 18.61
N ALA A 475 37.96 -14.89 18.61
CA ALA A 475 36.58 -15.28 18.35
C ALA A 475 35.60 -14.63 19.36
N GLY A 476 35.91 -14.65 20.65
CA GLY A 476 35.08 -14.00 21.68
C GLY A 476 34.92 -12.49 21.48
N LEU A 477 35.97 -11.79 21.05
CA LEU A 477 35.91 -10.35 20.74
C LEU A 477 35.09 -10.07 19.47
N VAL A 478 35.21 -10.92 18.44
CA VAL A 478 34.38 -10.82 17.23
C VAL A 478 32.90 -11.05 17.55
N ILE A 479 32.59 -12.05 18.39
CA ILE A 479 31.22 -12.30 18.85
C ILE A 479 30.68 -11.08 19.62
N GLY A 480 31.49 -10.50 20.52
CA GLY A 480 31.12 -9.29 21.24
C GLY A 480 30.85 -8.10 20.33
N PHE A 481 31.66 -7.91 19.28
CA PHE A 481 31.44 -6.91 18.25
C PHE A 481 30.13 -7.15 17.50
N ILE A 482 29.90 -8.36 16.98
CA ILE A 482 28.66 -8.71 16.27
C ILE A 482 27.43 -8.49 17.16
N ALA A 483 27.48 -8.89 18.43
CA ALA A 483 26.39 -8.68 19.37
C ALA A 483 26.08 -7.19 19.60
N LEU A 484 27.11 -6.34 19.72
CA LEU A 484 26.95 -4.89 19.82
C LEU A 484 26.39 -4.27 18.54
N THR A 485 26.78 -4.78 17.37
CA THR A 485 26.23 -4.35 16.07
C THR A 485 24.76 -4.71 15.95
N ILE A 486 24.38 -5.96 16.25
CA ILE A 486 22.98 -6.39 16.27
C ILE A 486 22.17 -5.53 17.25
N TYR A 487 22.72 -5.26 18.43
CA TYR A 487 22.09 -4.38 19.40
C TYR A 487 21.88 -2.96 18.84
N ALA A 488 22.91 -2.37 18.22
CA ALA A 488 22.81 -1.04 17.61
C ALA A 488 21.73 -0.99 16.51
N LEU A 489 21.59 -2.07 15.73
CA LEU A 489 20.54 -2.21 14.72
C LEU A 489 19.15 -2.44 15.32
N ALA A 490 19.06 -3.06 16.49
CA ALA A 490 17.80 -3.34 17.18
C ALA A 490 17.25 -2.12 17.95
N LEU A 491 18.08 -1.13 18.27
CA LEU A 491 17.66 0.06 19.03
C LEU A 491 16.40 0.77 18.52
N PRO A 492 16.14 0.90 17.19
CA PRO A 492 14.92 1.54 16.71
C PRO A 492 13.63 0.76 17.01
N VAL A 493 13.73 -0.54 17.32
CA VAL A 493 12.58 -1.46 17.51
C VAL A 493 12.49 -2.02 18.94
N LEU A 494 13.43 -1.64 19.82
CA LEU A 494 13.41 -1.88 21.27
C LEU A 494 12.72 -0.73 21.99
#